data_AF-A0A943YCU0-F1
#
_entry.id   AF-A0A943YCU0-F1
#
_cell.length_a   1.000
_cell.length_b   1.000
_cell.length_c   1.000
_cell.angle_alpha   90.00
_cell.angle_beta   90.00
_cell.angle_gamma   90.00
#
_symmetry.space_group_name_H-M   'P 1'
#
loop_
_entity.id
_entity.type
_entity.pdbx_description
1 polymer ?
#
loop_
_entity_poly.entity_id
_entity_poly.type
_entity_poly.pdbx_seq_one_letter_code
_entity_poly.pdbx_strand_id
1 'polypeptide(L)'
;MKKILCTLAAAIITAGTAYANWQEGSTSSLAVSGGEAAIQINLSAEQRLGINLNAVNAGKADAVFSTAINESNLILSDLPVALYGENGRKDASVSITQFVQTDNGKRFYVFQTGDIKGLRIVSYQKGEFALAFDGSSLTGEEGDGTLEITKKDLLLHVDPPAGGSHSSAGSSVYVLTFNKATGMFTAAIR
;
A
#
# COMPACT_ATOMS: atom_id res chain seq x y z
N MET A 1 40.23 -20.46 -38.34
CA MET A 1 39.38 -19.26 -38.17
C MET A 1 37.95 -19.69 -37.87
N LYS A 2 37.31 -19.01 -36.90
CA LYS A 2 35.88 -18.94 -36.52
C LYS A 2 34.86 -19.62 -37.47
N LYS A 3 33.73 -20.17 -37.00
CA LYS A 3 32.65 -19.45 -36.27
C LYS A 3 31.81 -20.42 -35.42
N ILE A 4 31.68 -20.12 -34.12
CA ILE A 4 30.67 -20.72 -33.24
C ILE A 4 29.37 -19.96 -33.48
N LEU A 5 28.32 -20.67 -33.92
CA LEU A 5 26.98 -20.12 -34.06
C LEU A 5 26.30 -20.14 -32.69
N CYS A 6 26.17 -18.98 -32.05
CA CYS A 6 25.29 -18.82 -30.89
C CYS A 6 23.85 -18.60 -31.39
N THR A 7 23.02 -19.63 -31.32
CA THR A 7 21.58 -19.51 -31.54
C THR A 7 20.95 -18.88 -30.30
N LEU A 8 20.55 -17.61 -30.39
CA LEU A 8 19.84 -16.91 -29.33
C LEU A 8 18.38 -17.37 -29.33
N ALA A 9 18.01 -18.25 -28.40
CA ALA A 9 16.62 -18.61 -28.17
C ALA A 9 15.93 -17.46 -27.43
N ALA A 10 15.11 -16.68 -28.14
CA ALA A 10 14.20 -15.73 -27.53
C ALA A 10 13.06 -16.52 -26.86
N ALA A 11 13.18 -16.75 -25.55
CA ALA A 11 12.07 -17.24 -24.74
C ALA A 11 11.05 -16.11 -24.60
N ILE A 12 9.96 -16.17 -25.37
CA ILE A 12 8.77 -15.37 -25.12
C ILE A 12 8.13 -15.96 -23.86
N ILE A 13 8.43 -15.37 -22.70
CA ILE A 13 7.70 -15.68 -21.47
C ILE A 13 6.32 -15.07 -21.64
N THR A 14 5.35 -15.88 -22.05
CA THR A 14 3.95 -15.55 -21.85
C THR A 14 3.71 -15.59 -20.34
N ALA A 15 3.83 -14.43 -19.69
CA ALA A 15 3.39 -14.26 -18.32
C ALA A 15 1.88 -14.49 -18.29
N GLY A 16 1.47 -15.74 -18.09
CA GLY A 16 0.08 -16.06 -17.80
C GLY A 16 -0.31 -15.28 -16.56
N THR A 17 -1.19 -14.30 -16.72
CA THR A 17 -1.83 -13.58 -15.62
C THR A 17 -2.77 -14.57 -14.93
N ALA A 18 -2.20 -15.45 -14.11
CA ALA A 18 -2.99 -16.14 -13.10
C ALA A 18 -3.49 -15.04 -12.16
N TYR A 19 -4.76 -14.64 -12.32
CA TYR A 19 -5.43 -13.76 -11.38
C TYR A 19 -5.26 -14.39 -9.99
N ALA A 20 -4.55 -13.69 -9.11
CA ALA A 20 -4.33 -14.18 -7.76
C ALA A 20 -5.69 -14.23 -7.06
N ASN A 21 -6.00 -15.37 -6.43
CA ASN A 21 -7.12 -15.45 -5.52
C ASN A 21 -6.72 -14.74 -4.22
N TRP A 22 -7.34 -13.60 -3.95
CA TRP A 22 -7.10 -12.81 -2.74
C TRP A 22 -8.13 -13.14 -1.67
N GLN A 23 -7.66 -13.22 -0.43
CA GLN A 23 -8.51 -13.28 0.75
C GLN A 23 -8.20 -12.09 1.65
N GLU A 24 -9.17 -11.18 1.74
CA GLU A 24 -9.14 -10.09 2.71
C GLU A 24 -9.30 -10.62 4.13
N GLY A 25 -8.61 -10.00 5.08
CA GLY A 25 -8.78 -10.25 6.50
C GLY A 25 -9.19 -8.98 7.24
N SER A 26 -8.97 -8.96 8.55
CA SER A 26 -9.35 -7.83 9.39
C SER A 26 -8.65 -6.52 9.05
N THR A 27 -9.41 -5.43 9.19
CA THR A 27 -8.90 -4.06 9.21
C THR A 27 -8.81 -3.56 10.65
N SER A 28 -7.74 -2.86 10.97
CA SER A 28 -7.63 -2.04 12.19
C SER A 28 -7.47 -0.58 11.79
N SER A 29 -8.07 0.34 12.53
CA SER A 29 -7.96 1.77 12.28
C SER A 29 -7.57 2.55 13.53
N LEU A 30 -6.84 3.63 13.31
CA LEU A 30 -6.51 4.64 14.30
C LEU A 30 -6.97 5.99 13.76
N ALA A 31 -7.66 6.76 14.60
CA ALA A 31 -7.97 8.14 14.30
C ALA A 31 -7.55 9.03 15.47
N VAL A 32 -7.06 10.22 15.16
CA VAL A 32 -6.76 11.26 16.14
C VAL A 32 -7.44 12.55 15.72
N SER A 33 -8.11 13.19 16.66
CA SER A 33 -8.81 14.45 16.43
C SER A 33 -8.02 15.59 17.04
N GLY A 34 -7.24 16.29 16.22
CA GLY A 34 -6.28 17.29 16.66
C GLY A 34 -5.15 16.72 17.52
N GLY A 35 -3.90 17.01 17.15
CA GLY A 35 -2.72 16.57 17.89
C GLY A 35 -2.10 15.29 17.35
N GLU A 36 -1.43 14.56 18.24
CA GLU A 36 -0.56 13.43 17.92
C GLU A 36 -0.93 12.20 18.74
N ALA A 37 -0.82 11.02 18.14
CA ALA A 37 -1.06 9.75 18.78
C ALA A 37 -0.03 8.72 18.32
N ALA A 38 0.47 7.92 19.27
CA ALA A 38 1.31 6.76 18.97
C ALA A 38 0.67 5.49 19.54
N ILE A 39 0.68 4.42 18.77
CA ILE A 39 0.14 3.11 19.16
C ILE A 39 0.99 1.98 18.61
N GLN A 40 0.95 0.83 19.27
CA GLN A 40 1.46 -0.42 18.74
C GLN A 40 0.33 -1.44 18.63
N ILE A 41 0.23 -2.09 17.47
CA ILE A 41 -0.78 -3.10 17.15
C ILE A 41 -0.05 -4.44 16.94
N ASN A 42 -0.59 -5.53 17.49
CA ASN A 42 -0.14 -6.87 17.12
C ASN A 42 -0.87 -7.30 15.84
N LEU A 43 -0.15 -7.49 14.75
CA LEU A 43 -0.68 -7.99 13.48
C LEU A 43 -0.85 -9.51 13.51
N SER A 44 0.00 -10.20 14.29
CA SER A 44 -0.10 -11.62 14.63
C SER A 44 0.69 -11.89 15.92
N ALA A 45 0.88 -13.16 16.29
CA ALA A 45 1.71 -13.53 17.43
C ALA A 45 3.19 -13.09 17.29
N GLU A 46 3.68 -12.97 16.05
CA GLU A 46 5.09 -12.71 15.74
C GLU A 46 5.31 -11.35 15.07
N GLN A 47 4.25 -10.60 14.78
CA GLN A 47 4.31 -9.39 13.97
C GLN A 47 3.63 -8.23 14.66
N ARG A 48 4.27 -7.06 14.59
CA ARG A 48 3.82 -5.83 15.22
C ARG A 48 3.85 -4.68 14.21
N LEU A 49 2.99 -3.71 14.44
CA LEU A 49 2.96 -2.44 13.74
C LEU A 49 2.95 -1.32 14.77
N GLY A 50 4.03 -0.55 14.83
CA GLY A 50 4.04 0.75 15.50
C GLY A 50 3.55 1.83 14.55
N ILE A 51 2.69 2.73 15.02
CA ILE A 51 2.17 3.86 14.26
C ILE A 51 2.39 5.11 15.10
N ASN A 52 2.95 6.15 14.48
CA ASN A 52 2.86 7.53 14.97
C ASN A 52 2.00 8.32 13.98
N LEU A 53 0.96 8.99 14.46
CA LEU A 53 0.00 9.73 13.66
C LEU A 53 -0.12 11.15 14.17
N ASN A 54 0.07 12.12 13.28
CA ASN A 54 -0.01 13.54 13.54
C ASN A 54 -1.11 14.17 12.67
N ALA A 55 -2.13 14.74 13.30
CA ALA A 55 -3.20 15.49 12.63
C ALA A 55 -2.92 16.99 12.47
N VAL A 56 -1.79 17.47 13.00
CA VAL A 56 -1.36 18.87 12.91
C VAL A 56 -0.45 19.06 11.69
N ASN A 57 -0.29 20.29 11.21
CA ASN A 57 0.72 20.68 10.21
C ASN A 57 0.75 19.76 8.97
N ALA A 58 -0.35 19.74 8.20
CA ALA A 58 -0.52 19.00 6.94
C ALA A 58 -0.66 17.47 7.02
N GLY A 59 -0.69 16.88 8.23
CA GLY A 59 -1.06 15.47 8.40
C GLY A 59 0.05 14.51 8.01
N LYS A 60 0.59 13.78 8.99
CA LYS A 60 1.71 12.86 8.79
C LYS A 60 1.57 11.58 9.59
N ALA A 61 2.06 10.48 9.02
CA ALA A 61 2.18 9.22 9.73
C ALA A 61 3.56 8.57 9.50
N ASP A 62 4.07 7.96 10.56
CA ASP A 62 5.15 6.98 10.49
C ASP A 62 4.60 5.60 10.85
N ALA A 63 5.08 4.58 10.17
CA ALA A 63 4.72 3.19 10.42
C ALA A 63 5.97 2.31 10.50
N VAL A 64 6.06 1.49 11.54
CA VAL A 64 7.15 0.54 11.75
C VAL A 64 6.56 -0.87 11.83
N PHE A 65 6.77 -1.65 10.78
CA PHE A 65 6.46 -3.08 10.79
C PHE A 65 7.66 -3.81 11.37
N SER A 66 7.44 -4.65 12.39
CA SER A 66 8.51 -5.39 13.04
C SER A 66 8.11 -6.80 13.41
N THR A 67 9.09 -7.70 13.49
CA THR A 67 8.90 -9.02 14.11
C THR A 67 9.04 -8.92 15.63
N ALA A 68 8.39 -9.82 16.38
CA ALA A 68 8.36 -9.78 17.85
C ALA A 68 9.76 -9.86 18.48
N ILE A 69 10.72 -10.45 17.77
CA ILE A 69 12.14 -10.59 18.13
C ILE A 69 13.06 -9.58 17.42
N ASN A 70 12.50 -8.58 16.73
CA ASN A 70 13.19 -7.48 16.03
C ASN A 70 14.23 -7.94 14.98
N GLU A 71 14.05 -9.10 14.37
CA GLU A 71 14.93 -9.60 13.30
C GLU A 71 14.71 -8.88 11.97
N SER A 72 13.51 -8.34 11.74
CA SER A 72 13.18 -7.54 10.56
C SER A 72 12.35 -6.36 10.98
N ASN A 73 12.74 -5.17 10.50
CA ASN A 73 12.01 -3.92 10.65
C ASN A 73 11.91 -3.24 9.29
N LEU A 74 10.68 -2.91 8.87
CA LEU A 74 10.42 -2.00 7.77
C LEU A 74 9.87 -0.70 8.33
N ILE A 75 10.56 0.40 8.05
CA ILE A 75 10.17 1.74 8.48
C ILE A 75 9.62 2.49 7.26
N LEU A 76 8.44 3.07 7.43
CA LEU A 76 7.81 3.97 6.49
C LEU A 76 7.66 5.31 7.22
N SER A 77 8.20 6.38 6.65
CA SER A 77 8.27 7.68 7.32
C SER A 77 7.66 8.79 6.48
N ASP A 78 7.22 9.84 7.17
CA ASP A 78 6.70 11.08 6.58
C ASP A 78 5.53 10.87 5.60
N LEU A 79 4.74 9.82 5.80
CA LEU A 79 3.62 9.47 4.92
C LEU A 79 2.55 10.58 4.99
N PRO A 80 2.16 11.18 3.86
CA PRO A 80 1.04 12.11 3.83
C PRO A 80 -0.25 11.48 4.35
N VAL A 81 -1.00 12.21 5.17
CA VAL A 81 -2.29 11.77 5.71
C VAL A 81 -3.37 12.79 5.34
N ALA A 82 -4.47 12.30 4.79
CA ALA A 82 -5.61 13.16 4.50
C ALA A 82 -6.20 13.69 5.81
N LEU A 83 -6.50 14.99 5.82
CA LEU A 83 -7.03 15.68 6.98
C LEU A 83 -8.49 16.07 6.74
N TYR A 84 -9.38 15.57 7.58
CA TYR A 84 -10.81 15.84 7.51
C TYR A 84 -11.25 16.77 8.64
N GLY A 85 -12.38 17.47 8.47
CA GLY A 85 -12.95 18.36 9.49
C GLY A 85 -12.92 19.85 9.13
N GLU A 86 -13.76 20.62 9.83
CA GLU A 86 -14.00 22.05 9.61
C GLU A 86 -13.61 22.88 10.85
N ASN A 87 -13.44 24.19 10.68
CA ASN A 87 -13.23 25.14 11.78
C ASN A 87 -11.96 24.91 12.63
N GLY A 88 -10.83 24.63 11.97
CA GLY A 88 -9.48 24.68 12.59
C GLY A 88 -9.03 23.42 13.33
N ARG A 89 -9.93 22.51 13.70
CA ARG A 89 -9.58 21.16 14.19
C ARG A 89 -9.65 20.18 13.04
N LYS A 90 -8.53 19.51 12.76
CA LYS A 90 -8.42 18.48 11.73
C LYS A 90 -8.30 17.12 12.39
N ASP A 91 -8.99 16.15 11.79
CA ASP A 91 -8.93 14.75 12.14
C ASP A 91 -8.06 14.04 11.11
N ALA A 92 -7.18 13.18 11.60
CA ALA A 92 -6.38 12.30 10.77
C ALA A 92 -6.73 10.86 11.10
N SER A 93 -6.74 10.00 10.09
CA SER A 93 -6.94 8.57 10.29
C SER A 93 -6.00 7.75 9.42
N VAL A 94 -5.65 6.58 9.94
CA VAL A 94 -4.96 5.55 9.18
C VAL A 94 -5.65 4.22 9.41
N SER A 95 -5.57 3.34 8.42
CA SER A 95 -6.03 1.96 8.55
C SER A 95 -4.97 1.00 8.05
N ILE A 96 -5.02 -0.20 8.62
CA ILE A 96 -4.22 -1.34 8.21
C ILE A 96 -5.14 -2.51 7.90
N THR A 97 -5.19 -2.92 6.64
CA THR A 97 -5.99 -4.07 6.18
C THR A 97 -5.05 -5.20 5.78
N GLN A 98 -5.22 -6.38 6.37
CA GLN A 98 -4.46 -7.55 5.96
C GLN A 98 -5.14 -8.25 4.78
N PHE A 99 -4.35 -8.84 3.90
CA PHE A 99 -4.85 -9.75 2.88
C PHE A 99 -3.80 -10.80 2.49
N VAL A 100 -4.25 -11.90 1.91
CA VAL A 100 -3.40 -13.06 1.60
C VAL A 100 -3.62 -13.51 0.17
N GLN A 101 -2.53 -13.83 -0.52
CA GLN A 101 -2.57 -14.58 -1.77
C GLN A 101 -2.78 -16.06 -1.45
N THR A 102 -3.93 -16.63 -1.79
CA THR A 102 -4.28 -17.99 -1.37
C THR A 102 -3.38 -19.07 -1.98
N ASP A 103 -2.80 -18.81 -3.15
CA ASP A 103 -2.00 -19.80 -3.88
C ASP A 103 -0.66 -20.13 -3.20
N ASN A 104 -0.10 -19.17 -2.46
CA ASN A 104 1.22 -19.31 -1.83
C ASN A 104 1.24 -18.89 -0.36
N GLY A 105 0.10 -18.47 0.19
CA GLY A 105 -0.03 -17.97 1.56
C GLY A 105 0.72 -16.68 1.84
N LYS A 106 1.22 -15.97 0.81
CA LYS A 106 1.96 -14.72 1.00
C LYS A 106 1.01 -13.67 1.55
N ARG A 107 1.41 -13.06 2.67
CA ARG A 107 0.61 -12.06 3.38
C ARG A 107 1.04 -10.67 2.97
N PHE A 108 0.06 -9.80 2.91
CA PHE A 108 0.21 -8.39 2.61
C PHE A 108 -0.60 -7.56 3.59
N TYR A 109 -0.21 -6.30 3.71
CA TYR A 109 -0.82 -5.29 4.55
C TYR A 109 -0.95 -4.01 3.76
N VAL A 110 -2.17 -3.47 3.66
CA VAL A 110 -2.42 -2.15 3.09
C VAL A 110 -2.42 -1.16 4.23
N PHE A 111 -1.45 -0.25 4.25
CA PHE A 111 -1.45 0.90 5.13
C PHE A 111 -2.05 2.08 4.37
N GLN A 112 -3.27 2.47 4.74
CA GLN A 112 -3.99 3.57 4.11
C GLN A 112 -3.97 4.79 5.02
N THR A 113 -3.74 5.96 4.44
CA THR A 113 -3.67 7.24 5.16
C THR A 113 -4.75 8.23 4.69
N GLY A 114 -5.69 7.77 3.87
CA GLY A 114 -6.61 8.64 3.14
C GLY A 114 -5.96 9.33 1.95
N ASP A 115 -4.69 9.75 2.00
CA ASP A 115 -3.97 10.38 0.89
C ASP A 115 -3.26 9.32 0.01
N ILE A 116 -3.43 9.41 -1.32
CA ILE A 116 -2.82 8.46 -2.26
C ILE A 116 -1.29 8.38 -2.13
N LYS A 117 -0.61 9.49 -1.87
CA LYS A 117 0.85 9.54 -1.73
C LYS A 117 1.32 8.92 -0.42
N GLY A 118 0.44 8.76 0.58
CA GLY A 118 0.71 8.05 1.83
C GLY A 118 0.36 6.56 1.81
N LEU A 119 -0.40 6.09 0.82
CA LEU A 119 -0.78 4.68 0.72
C LEU A 119 0.45 3.78 0.48
N ARG A 120 0.55 2.69 1.23
CA ARG A 120 1.61 1.68 1.10
C ARG A 120 1.02 0.28 1.14
N ILE A 121 1.56 -0.64 0.32
CA ILE A 121 1.35 -2.08 0.52
C ILE A 121 2.67 -2.69 0.96
N VAL A 122 2.64 -3.40 2.07
CA VAL A 122 3.77 -4.12 2.65
C VAL A 122 3.51 -5.61 2.51
N SER A 123 4.50 -6.37 2.05
CA SER A 123 4.46 -7.82 2.05
C SER A 123 5.23 -8.38 3.24
N TYR A 124 4.80 -9.56 3.70
CA TYR A 124 5.55 -10.35 4.67
C TYR A 124 5.72 -11.77 4.19
N GLN A 125 6.95 -12.27 4.23
CA GLN A 125 7.26 -13.65 3.90
C GLN A 125 8.54 -14.09 4.62
N LYS A 126 8.51 -15.27 5.24
CA LYS A 126 9.69 -15.91 5.85
C LYS A 126 10.47 -15.00 6.83
N GLY A 127 9.76 -14.26 7.68
CA GLY A 127 10.38 -13.41 8.69
C GLY A 127 10.72 -11.99 8.21
N GLU A 128 10.51 -11.67 6.93
CA GLU A 128 10.93 -10.40 6.36
C GLU A 128 9.74 -9.56 5.89
N PHE A 129 9.74 -8.28 6.28
CA PHE A 129 8.86 -7.25 5.71
C PHE A 129 9.54 -6.56 4.54
N ALA A 130 8.79 -6.36 3.45
CA ALA A 130 9.27 -5.61 2.29
C ALA A 130 8.15 -4.72 1.73
N LEU A 131 8.50 -3.52 1.30
CA LEU A 131 7.60 -2.66 0.55
C LEU A 131 7.22 -3.36 -0.76
N ALA A 132 5.92 -3.42 -1.07
CA ALA A 132 5.37 -4.04 -2.26
C ALA A 132 4.64 -3.04 -3.17
N PHE A 133 4.19 -1.91 -2.64
CA PHE A 133 3.60 -0.82 -3.44
C PHE A 133 3.77 0.53 -2.73
N ASP A 134 4.08 1.56 -3.52
CA ASP A 134 4.15 2.95 -3.07
C ASP A 134 3.16 3.80 -3.89
N GLY A 135 2.12 4.33 -3.24
CA GLY A 135 1.12 5.16 -3.92
C GLY A 135 1.68 6.47 -4.49
N SER A 136 2.80 6.98 -3.97
CA SER A 136 3.49 8.15 -4.52
C SER A 136 4.14 7.89 -5.89
N SER A 137 4.22 6.63 -6.34
CA SER A 137 4.68 6.27 -7.68
C SER A 137 3.69 6.65 -8.80
N LEU A 138 2.43 6.96 -8.46
CA LEU A 138 1.42 7.42 -9.41
C LEU A 138 1.62 8.91 -9.72
N THR A 139 2.53 9.21 -10.64
CA THR A 139 2.83 10.59 -11.02
C THR A 139 1.62 11.26 -11.66
N GLY A 140 1.18 12.39 -11.12
CA GLY A 140 0.03 13.16 -11.62
C GLY A 140 -1.28 12.88 -10.89
N GLU A 141 -1.30 11.89 -9.99
CA GLU A 141 -2.44 11.65 -9.10
C GLU A 141 -2.30 12.46 -7.81
N GLU A 142 -3.41 13.08 -7.41
CA GLU A 142 -3.56 13.77 -6.14
C GLU A 142 -4.93 13.45 -5.55
N GLY A 143 -5.04 13.56 -4.23
CA GLY A 143 -6.30 13.31 -3.52
C GLY A 143 -6.32 11.99 -2.78
N ASP A 144 -7.51 11.43 -2.66
CA ASP A 144 -7.78 10.38 -1.69
C ASP A 144 -7.59 9.00 -2.32
N GLY A 145 -6.79 8.14 -1.68
CA GLY A 145 -6.45 6.80 -2.17
C GLY A 145 -7.11 5.70 -1.35
N THR A 146 -8.00 4.91 -1.96
CA THR A 146 -8.66 3.77 -1.31
C THR A 146 -8.41 2.47 -2.06
N LEU A 147 -7.91 1.45 -1.36
CA LEU A 147 -7.76 0.12 -1.93
C LEU A 147 -8.98 -0.75 -1.63
N GLU A 148 -9.58 -1.30 -2.66
CA GLU A 148 -10.58 -2.35 -2.61
C GLU A 148 -9.93 -3.70 -2.94
N ILE A 149 -10.14 -4.68 -2.07
CA ILE A 149 -9.57 -6.02 -2.18
C ILE A 149 -10.68 -6.96 -2.62
N THR A 150 -10.71 -7.30 -3.91
CA THR A 150 -11.65 -8.30 -4.41
C THR A 150 -10.95 -9.65 -4.53
N LYS A 151 -11.73 -10.73 -4.70
CA LYS A 151 -11.16 -12.06 -4.90
C LYS A 151 -10.21 -12.15 -6.09
N LYS A 152 -10.41 -11.36 -7.15
CA LYS A 152 -9.64 -11.45 -8.41
C LYS A 152 -8.69 -10.28 -8.63
N ASP A 153 -9.12 -9.09 -8.22
CA ASP A 153 -8.45 -7.83 -8.50
C ASP A 153 -8.23 -7.05 -7.21
N LEU A 154 -7.10 -6.34 -7.15
CA LEU A 154 -6.89 -5.27 -6.20
C LEU A 154 -7.12 -3.96 -6.93
N LEU A 155 -8.14 -3.21 -6.54
CA LEU A 155 -8.55 -2.00 -7.22
C LEU A 155 -8.20 -0.80 -6.34
N LEU A 156 -7.41 0.11 -6.88
CA LEU A 156 -7.07 1.36 -6.22
C LEU A 156 -7.92 2.47 -6.83
N HIS A 157 -8.81 3.00 -6.01
CA HIS A 157 -9.63 4.17 -6.34
C HIS A 157 -8.86 5.41 -5.90
N VAL A 158 -8.73 6.38 -6.81
CA VAL A 158 -8.15 7.69 -6.54
C VAL A 158 -9.20 8.74 -6.82
N ASP A 159 -9.69 9.36 -5.76
CA ASP A 159 -10.65 10.45 -5.83
C ASP A 159 -9.93 11.80 -5.84
N PRO A 160 -10.29 12.74 -6.73
CA PRO A 160 -9.64 14.03 -6.78
C PRO A 160 -9.84 14.81 -5.46
N PRO A 161 -8.89 15.67 -5.07
CA PRO A 161 -9.01 16.43 -3.84
C PRO A 161 -10.22 17.37 -3.91
N ALA A 162 -10.99 17.41 -2.82
CA ALA A 162 -12.18 18.25 -2.74
C ALA A 162 -11.84 19.73 -2.98
N GLY A 163 -12.40 20.33 -4.04
CA GLY A 163 -12.27 21.76 -4.34
C GLY A 163 -11.00 22.20 -5.09
N GLY A 164 -10.18 21.28 -5.59
CA GLY A 164 -9.00 21.61 -6.42
C GLY A 164 -9.34 21.96 -7.87
N SER A 165 -8.43 22.63 -8.60
CA SER A 165 -8.54 22.87 -10.06
C SER A 165 -8.65 21.57 -10.90
N HIS A 166 -8.36 20.43 -10.27
CA HIS A 166 -8.47 19.09 -10.83
C HIS A 166 -9.81 18.40 -10.51
N SER A 167 -10.77 19.07 -9.86
CA SER A 167 -12.09 18.51 -9.53
C SER A 167 -12.95 18.15 -10.75
N SER A 168 -12.50 18.50 -11.95
CA SER A 168 -13.08 18.09 -13.24
C SER A 168 -12.45 16.82 -13.83
N ALA A 169 -11.30 16.37 -13.32
CA ALA A 169 -10.79 15.02 -13.56
C ALA A 169 -11.64 14.06 -12.72
N GLY A 170 -12.38 13.17 -13.36
CA GLY A 170 -13.15 12.15 -12.65
C GLY A 170 -12.24 11.22 -11.84
N SER A 171 -12.83 10.49 -10.90
CA SER A 171 -12.11 9.46 -10.13
C SER A 171 -11.40 8.47 -11.05
N SER A 172 -10.14 8.18 -10.74
CA SER A 172 -9.33 7.18 -11.44
C SER A 172 -9.44 5.83 -10.73
N VAL A 173 -9.49 4.74 -11.50
CA VAL A 173 -9.42 3.38 -10.96
C VAL A 173 -8.23 2.66 -11.56
N TYR A 174 -7.36 2.15 -10.71
CA TYR A 174 -6.18 1.38 -11.09
C TYR A 174 -6.36 -0.07 -10.69
N VAL A 175 -5.97 -0.99 -11.58
CA VAL A 175 -5.79 -2.40 -11.24
C VAL A 175 -4.35 -2.61 -10.78
N LEU A 176 -4.17 -3.08 -9.55
CA LEU A 176 -2.85 -3.45 -9.03
C LEU A 176 -2.55 -4.91 -9.35
N THR A 177 -1.50 -5.13 -10.13
CA THR A 177 -1.05 -6.48 -10.52
C THR A 177 0.24 -6.84 -9.80
N PHE A 178 0.23 -7.97 -9.08
CA PHE A 178 1.42 -8.43 -8.35
C PHE A 178 2.43 -9.11 -9.29
N ASN A 179 3.64 -8.58 -9.36
CA ASN A 179 4.75 -9.21 -10.06
C ASN A 179 5.55 -10.10 -9.09
N LYS A 180 5.42 -11.42 -9.26
CA LYS A 180 6.11 -12.41 -8.41
C LYS A 180 7.65 -12.35 -8.52
N ALA A 181 8.19 -11.90 -9.65
CA ALA A 181 9.64 -11.84 -9.86
C ALA A 181 10.28 -10.67 -9.10
N THR A 182 9.58 -9.54 -9.01
CA THR A 182 10.07 -8.34 -8.31
C THR A 182 9.54 -8.23 -6.89
N GLY A 183 8.43 -8.91 -6.56
CA GLY A 183 7.74 -8.75 -5.29
C GLY A 183 6.93 -7.44 -5.19
N MET A 184 6.75 -6.72 -6.29
CA MET A 184 6.09 -5.42 -6.35
C MET A 184 4.75 -5.50 -7.07
N PHE A 185 3.81 -4.65 -6.67
CA PHE A 185 2.61 -4.35 -7.46
C PHE A 185 2.92 -3.26 -8.49
N THR A 186 2.32 -3.42 -9.66
CA THR A 186 2.25 -2.38 -10.69
C THR A 186 0.81 -1.91 -10.85
N ALA A 187 0.61 -0.61 -10.94
CA ALA A 187 -0.71 -0.03 -11.19
C ALA A 187 -0.91 0.21 -12.69
N ALA A 188 -2.06 -0.16 -13.21
CA ALA A 188 -2.49 0.18 -14.57
C ALA A 188 -3.91 0.74 -14.52
N ILE A 189 -4.16 1.83 -15.27
CA ILE A 189 -5.50 2.41 -15.35
C ILE A 189 -6.49 1.39 -15.93
N ARG A 190 -7.68 1.33 -15.36
CA ARG A 190 -8.75 0.41 -15.76
C ARG A 190 -9.49 0.90 -17.00
#